data_AF-A0A8W8IDK5-F1
#
_entry.id   AF-A0A8W8IDK5-F1
#
_cell.length_a   1.000
_cell.length_b   1.000
_cell.length_c   1.000
_cell.angle_alpha   90.00
_cell.angle_beta   90.00
_cell.angle_gamma   90.00
#
_symmetry.space_group_name_H-M   'P 1'
#
loop_
_entity.id
_entity.type
_entity.pdbx_description
1 polymer ?
#
loop_
_entity_poly.entity_id
_entity_poly.type
_entity_poly.pdbx_seq_one_letter_code
_entity_poly.pdbx_strand_id
1 'polypeptide(L)' 'RLQTQVFKLGLAKSIHHARVLIRQRHIRVRKQVVNIPSFVVRLDSQKHIDFSLRSPYGGGRPGRVKRKNAKKGTTEEEED' A
#
# COMPACT_ATOMS: atom_id res chain seq x y z
N ARG A 1 8.73 11.14 -11.07
CA ARG A 1 7.37 11.14 -10.46
C ARG A 1 7.18 9.87 -9.66
N LEU A 2 6.56 9.91 -8.49
CA LEU A 2 6.42 8.76 -7.58
C LEU A 2 5.66 7.60 -8.23
N GLN A 3 4.59 7.90 -8.96
CA GLN A 3 3.80 6.89 -9.66
C GLN A 3 4.64 6.01 -10.61
N THR A 4 5.53 6.61 -11.41
CA THR A 4 6.35 5.85 -12.35
C THR A 4 7.46 5.11 -11.64
N GLN A 5 8.04 5.67 -10.57
CA GLN A 5 9.07 4.99 -9.78
C GLN A 5 8.50 3.76 -9.07
N VAL A 6 7.31 3.85 -8.47
CA VAL A 6 6.65 2.71 -7.82
C VAL A 6 6.39 1.56 -8.80
N PHE A 7 5.98 1.87 -10.03
CA PHE A 7 5.81 0.85 -11.08
C PHE A 7 7.15 0.25 -11.52
N LYS A 8 8.16 1.08 -11.80
CA LYS A 8 9.49 0.61 -12.24
C LYS A 8 10.21 -0.23 -11.18
N LEU A 9 9.97 0.03 -9.90
CA LEU A 9 10.50 -0.75 -8.78
C LEU A 9 9.76 -2.08 -8.56
N GLY A 10 8.72 -2.40 -9.34
CA GLY A 10 7.97 -3.65 -9.24
C GLY A 10 7.01 -3.74 -8.05
N LEU A 11 6.86 -2.67 -7.26
CA LEU A 11 5.92 -2.61 -6.13
C LEU A 11 4.45 -2.61 -6.58
N ALA A 12 4.19 -2.26 -7.85
CA ALA A 12 2.86 -2.27 -8.44
C ALA A 12 2.88 -2.93 -9.82
N LYS A 13 1.81 -3.66 -10.14
CA LYS A 13 1.63 -4.34 -11.43
C LYS A 13 1.43 -3.39 -12.62
N SER A 14 0.97 -2.16 -12.37
CA SER A 14 0.71 -1.16 -13.42
C SER A 14 0.84 0.26 -12.88
N ILE A 15 0.97 1.22 -13.79
CA ILE A 15 0.99 2.66 -13.49
C ILE A 15 -0.33 3.11 -12.81
N HIS A 16 -1.46 2.50 -13.16
CA HIS A 16 -2.76 2.77 -12.53
C HIS A 16 -2.83 2.17 -11.12
N HIS A 17 -2.34 0.94 -10.94
CA HIS A 17 -2.23 0.30 -9.63
C HIS A 17 -1.33 1.11 -8.68
N ALA A 18 -0.18 1.60 -9.16
CA ALA A 18 0.70 2.47 -8.38
C ALA A 18 -0.03 3.74 -7.89
N ARG A 19 -0.85 4.36 -8.74
CA ARG A 19 -1.63 5.55 -8.38
C ARG A 19 -2.65 5.23 -7.27
N VAL A 20 -3.32 4.09 -7.34
CA VAL A 20 -4.26 3.63 -6.30
C VAL A 20 -3.54 3.40 -4.98
N LEU A 21 -2.41 2.68 -4.98
CA LEU A 21 -1.62 2.42 -3.78
C LEU A 21 -1.13 3.71 -3.11
N ILE A 22 -0.66 4.68 -3.89
CA ILE A 22 -0.24 5.98 -3.39
C ILE A 22 -1.43 6.72 -2.76
N ARG A 23 -2.55 6.86 -3.48
CA ARG A 23 -3.75 7.58 -2.98
C ARG A 23 -4.32 6.94 -1.71
N GLN A 24 -4.30 5.62 -1.62
CA GLN A 24 -4.77 4.84 -0.47
C GLN A 24 -3.76 4.78 0.69
N ARG A 25 -2.68 5.58 0.64
CA ARG A 25 -1.68 5.73 1.72
C ARG A 25 -0.87 4.46 2.00
N HIS A 26 -0.65 3.63 0.98
CA HIS A 26 0.14 2.39 1.12
C HIS A 26 1.65 2.58 0.89
N ILE A 27 2.07 3.64 0.21
CA ILE A 27 3.48 3.90 -0.13
C ILE A 27 4.09 4.94 0.83
N ARG A 28 5.33 4.68 1.26
CA ARG A 28 6.17 5.63 1.98
C ARG A 28 7.44 5.96 1.18
N VAL A 29 7.96 7.16 1.42
CA VAL A 29 9.32 7.57 1.04
C VAL A 29 10.07 7.80 2.34
N ARG A 30 11.10 6.99 2.61
CA ARG A 30 11.78 6.88 3.90
C ARG A 30 10.79 6.51 5.02
N LYS A 31 10.51 7.45 5.93
CA LYS A 31 9.59 7.25 7.06
C LYS A 31 8.23 7.92 6.84
N GLN A 32 8.08 8.67 5.74
CA GLN A 32 6.89 9.48 5.49
C GLN A 32 5.96 8.83 4.48
N VAL A 33 4.68 8.71 4.83
CA VAL A 33 3.64 8.28 3.88
C VAL A 33 3.35 9.42 2.91
N VAL A 34 3.34 9.10 1.61
CA VAL A 34 3.09 10.07 0.54
C VAL A 34 1.86 9.62 -0.24
N ASN A 35 0.87 10.51 -0.39
CA ASN A 35 -0.40 10.24 -1.06
C ASN A 35 -0.57 10.98 -2.41
N ILE A 36 0.49 11.64 -2.91
CA ILE A 36 0.47 12.41 -4.15
C ILE A 36 1.24 11.66 -5.24
N PRO A 37 0.60 11.20 -6.34
CA PRO A 37 1.26 10.42 -7.39
C PRO A 37 2.23 11.24 -8.25
N SER A 38 2.01 12.55 -8.34
CA SER A 38 2.87 13.50 -9.05
C SER A 38 4.11 13.93 -8.27
N PHE A 39 4.30 13.44 -7.03
CA PHE A 39 5.45 13.77 -6.20
C PHE A 39 6.77 13.53 -6.94
N VAL A 40 7.67 14.52 -6.93
CA VAL A 40 8.98 14.42 -7.56
C VAL A 40 9.96 13.80 -6.56
N VAL A 41 10.35 12.56 -6.83
CA VAL A 41 11.27 11.80 -5.97
C VAL A 41 12.70 12.29 -6.21
N ARG A 42 13.40 12.69 -5.15
CA ARG A 42 14.83 13.03 -5.18
C ARG A 42 15.67 11.76 -5.33
N LEU A 43 16.84 11.87 -5.98
CA LEU A 43 17.71 10.73 -6.28
C LEU A 43 18.04 9.88 -5.03
N ASP A 44 18.45 10.53 -3.93
CA ASP A 44 18.82 9.85 -2.67
C ASP A 44 17.64 9.14 -2.00
N SER A 45 16.43 9.62 -2.26
CA SER A 45 15.20 9.06 -1.67
C SER A 45 14.63 7.91 -2.50
N GLN A 46 15.13 7.69 -3.72
CA GLN A 46 14.62 6.65 -4.61
C GLN A 46 14.79 5.24 -4.03
N LYS A 47 15.92 4.97 -3.36
CA LYS A 47 16.20 3.68 -2.68
C LYS A 47 15.31 3.43 -1.46
N HIS A 48 14.63 4.47 -0.98
CA HIS A 48 13.83 4.44 0.24
C HIS A 48 12.33 4.47 -0.06
N ILE A 49 11.93 4.08 -1.28
CA ILE A 49 10.52 3.90 -1.64
C ILE A 49 10.13 2.48 -1.29
N ASP A 50 9.11 2.33 -0.44
CA ASP A 50 8.64 1.02 0.02
C ASP A 50 7.19 1.11 0.48
N PHE A 51 6.57 -0.02 0.80
CA PHE A 51 5.29 -0.04 1.49
C PHE A 51 5.42 0.54 2.90
N SER A 52 4.35 1.20 3.35
CA SER A 52 4.25 1.70 4.72
C SER A 52 4.14 0.54 5.71
N LEU A 53 4.88 0.59 6.82
CA LEU A 53 4.76 -0.41 7.89
C LEU A 53 3.35 -0.48 8.50
N ARG A 54 2.58 0.62 8.37
CA ARG A 54 1.18 0.67 8.84
C ARG A 54 0.19 0.13 7.81
N SER A 55 0.63 -0.09 6.58
CA SER A 55 -0.17 -0.66 5.50
C SER A 55 -0.33 -2.16 5.69
N PRO A 56 -1.48 -2.76 5.31
CA PRO A 56 -1.62 -4.22 5.24
C PRO A 56 -0.54 -4.89 4.37
N TYR A 57 -0.05 -4.20 3.32
CA TYR A 57 1.03 -4.71 2.46
C TYR A 57 2.43 -4.65 3.11
N GLY A 58 2.60 -3.84 4.17
CA GLY A 58 3.86 -3.71 4.90
C GLY A 58 3.85 -4.40 6.27
N GLY A 59 2.96 -5.37 6.47
CA GLY A 59 2.82 -6.11 7.74
C GLY A 59 1.91 -5.45 8.78
N GLY A 60 1.24 -4.35 8.42
CA GLY A 60 0.26 -3.69 9.30
C GLY A 60 -1.06 -4.45 9.42
N ARG A 61 -1.92 -3.96 10.33
CA ARG A 61 -3.25 -4.55 10.59
C ARG A 61 -4.06 -4.69 9.29
N PRO A 62 -4.69 -5.86 9.04
CA PRO A 62 -5.58 -6.05 7.89
C PRO A 62 -6.69 -5.00 7.80
N GLY A 63 -7.03 -4.61 6.57
CA GLY A 63 -8.08 -3.62 6.29
C GLY A 63 -9.48 -4.07 6.71
N ARG A 64 -10.43 -3.12 6.76
CA ARG A 64 -11.80 -3.33 7.24
C ARG A 64 -12.51 -4.48 6.52
N VAL A 65 -12.38 -4.58 5.19
CA VAL A 65 -13.05 -5.64 4.41
C VAL A 65 -12.55 -7.02 4.80
N LYS A 66 -11.23 -7.23 4.86
CA LYS A 66 -10.65 -8.52 5.29
C LYS A 66 -11.06 -8.88 6.73
N ARG A 67 -11.11 -7.89 7.63
CA ARG A 67 -11.58 -8.11 9.01
C ARG A 67 -13.06 -8.44 9.11
N LYS A 68 -13.92 -7.79 8.30
CA LYS A 68 -15.36 -8.07 8.27
C LYS A 68 -15.62 -9.49 7.74
N ASN A 69 -14.91 -9.89 6.69
CA ASN A 69 -15.07 -11.22 6.11
C ASN A 69 -14.56 -12.32 7.04
N ALA A 70 -13.44 -12.11 7.74
CA ALA A 70 -12.96 -13.05 8.75
C ALA A 70 -13.98 -13.27 9.86
N LYS A 71 -14.61 -12.19 10.37
CA LYS A 71 -15.67 -12.30 11.37
C LYS A 71 -16.91 -13.05 10.85
N LYS A 72 -17.26 -12.85 9.57
CA LYS A 72 -18.40 -13.53 8.96
C LYS A 72 -18.14 -15.04 8.88
N GLY A 73 -16.94 -15.45 8.42
CA GLY A 73 -16.57 -16.87 8.35
C GLY A 73 -16.58 -17.55 9.72
N THR A 74 -16.08 -16.91 10.77
CA THR A 74 -16.12 -17.48 12.13
C THR A 74 -17.54 -17.68 12.66
N THR A 75 -18.48 -16.80 12.30
CA THR A 75 -19.89 -16.96 12.71
C THR A 75 -20.57 -18.09 11.95
N GLU A 76 -20.26 -18.26 10.66
CA GLU A 76 -20.76 -19.39 9.87
C GLU A 76 -20.19 -20.74 10.38
N GLU A 77 -18.93 -20.79 10.82
CA GLU A 77 -18.30 -21.99 11.41
C GLU A 77 -18.82 -22.35 12.82
N GLU A 78 -19.42 -21.42 13.57
CA GLU A 78 -19.98 -21.65 14.91
C GLU A 78 -21.47 -22.08 14.86
N GLU A 79 -22.16 -21.88 13.73
CA GLU A 79 -23.58 -22.21 13.53
C GLU A 79 -23.78 -23.61 12.87
N ASP A 80 -22.73 -24.21 12.32
CA ASP A 80 -22.66 -25.61 11.85
C ASP A 80 -22.16 -26.57 12.96
#